data_AF-A0A6C0C058-F1
#
_entry.id   AF-A0A6C0C058-F1
#
_cell.length_a   1.000
_cell.length_b   1.000
_cell.length_c   1.000
_cell.angle_alpha   90.00
_cell.angle_beta   90.00
_cell.angle_gamma   90.00
#
_symmetry.space_group_name_H-M   'P 1'
#
loop_
_entity.id
_entity.type
_entity.pdbx_description
1 polymer ?
#
loop_
_entity_poly.entity_id
_entity_poly.type
_entity_poly.pdbx_seq_one_letter_code
_entity_poly.pdbx_strand_id
1 'polypeptide(L)' 'MDFNFCNDQPGRILAVFIIAPVLLFKGLFYNDWFIIFFAIILFIWDLYHIIYTKPNHYLDDENV' A
#
# COMPACT_ATOMS: atom_id res chain seq x y z
N MET A 1 -22.26 -16.49 4.32
CA MET A 1 -21.53 -16.02 3.12
C MET A 1 -20.37 -15.20 3.65
N ASP A 2 -19.20 -15.83 3.80
CA ASP A 2 -18.01 -15.13 4.27
C ASP A 2 -17.48 -14.23 3.16
N PHE A 3 -17.80 -12.93 3.28
CA PHE A 3 -17.10 -11.90 2.54
C PHE A 3 -15.71 -11.80 3.15
N ASN A 4 -14.76 -12.55 2.59
CA ASN A 4 -13.33 -12.43 2.85
C ASN A 4 -12.86 -11.03 2.42
N PHE A 5 -13.14 -10.02 3.26
CA PHE A 5 -12.64 -8.64 3.20
C PHE A 5 -11.15 -8.58 3.57
N CYS A 6 -10.35 -9.50 3.04
CA CYS A 6 -8.95 -9.68 3.44
C CYS A 6 -8.03 -9.80 2.22
N ASN A 7 -8.09 -8.84 1.29
CA ASN A 7 -7.06 -8.79 0.24
C ASN A 7 -6.79 -7.40 -0.37
N ASP A 8 -6.93 -6.31 0.39
CA ASP A 8 -6.42 -5.00 -0.05
C ASP A 8 -4.90 -4.84 0.19
N GLN A 9 -4.30 -5.73 0.98
CA GLN A 9 -2.84 -5.79 1.20
C GLN A 9 -2.01 -5.92 -0.08
N PRO A 10 -2.29 -6.82 -1.04
CA PRO A 10 -1.50 -6.90 -2.28
C PRO A 10 -1.60 -5.63 -3.13
N GLY A 11 -2.77 -4.98 -3.18
CA GLY A 11 -2.95 -3.71 -3.89
C GLY A 11 -2.09 -2.60 -3.29
N ARG A 12 -2.00 -2.54 -1.96
CA ARG A 12 -1.15 -1.56 -1.26
C ARG A 12 0.33 -1.83 -1.42
N ILE A 13 0.76 -3.10 -1.38
CA ILE A 13 2.15 -3.48 -1.66
C ILE A 13 2.53 -3.03 -3.08
N LEU A 14 1.68 -3.30 -4.07
CA LEU A 14 1.90 -2.83 -5.44
C LEU A 14 1.97 -1.29 -5.52
N ALA A 15 1.10 -0.59 -4.81
CA ALA A 15 1.09 0.88 -4.78
C ALA A 15 2.39 1.46 -4.21
N VAL A 16 2.91 0.88 -3.11
CA VAL A 16 4.13 1.35 -2.43
C VAL A 16 5.40 1.01 -3.21
N PHE A 17 5.53 -0.21 -3.72
CA PHE A 17 6.78 -0.67 -4.34
C PHE A 17 6.87 -0.40 -5.84
N ILE A 18 5.75 -0.17 -6.52
CA ILE A 18 5.73 0.04 -7.98
C ILE A 18 5.19 1.43 -8.31
N ILE A 19 3.98 1.77 -7.88
CA ILE A 19 3.30 3.00 -8.33
C ILE A 19 3.97 4.26 -7.78
N ALA A 20 4.25 4.31 -6.47
CA ALA A 20 4.88 5.47 -5.85
C ALA A 20 6.29 5.78 -6.41
N PRO A 21 7.21 4.81 -6.60
CA PRO A 21 8.51 5.07 -7.22
C PRO A 21 8.41 5.55 -8.67
N VAL A 22 7.49 4.97 -9.45
CA VAL A 22 7.26 5.37 -10.85
C VAL A 22 6.74 6.80 -10.92
N LEU A 23 5.77 7.17 -10.06
CA LEU A 23 5.26 8.53 -9.98
C LEU A 23 6.34 9.51 -9.53
N LEU A 24 7.14 9.15 -8.53
CA LEU A 24 8.24 9.98 -8.05
C LEU A 24 9.28 10.21 -9.14
N PHE A 25 9.68 9.17 -9.88
CA PHE A 25 10.65 9.27 -10.97
C PHE A 25 10.13 10.16 -12.10
N LYS A 26 8.86 10.00 -12.49
CA LYS A 26 8.24 10.88 -13.50
C LYS A 26 8.15 12.32 -13.00
N GLY A 27 7.73 12.52 -11.75
CA GLY A 27 7.65 13.85 -11.13
C GLY A 27 9.00 14.57 -11.15
N LEU A 28 10.08 13.87 -10.79
CA LEU A 28 11.44 14.41 -10.85
C LEU A 28 11.89 14.72 -12.29
N PHE A 29 11.60 13.83 -13.25
CA PHE A 29 11.98 14.03 -14.65
C PHE A 29 11.29 15.25 -15.29
N TYR A 30 10.01 15.46 -14.99
CA TYR A 30 9.24 16.60 -15.50
C TYR A 30 9.30 17.84 -14.60
N ASN A 31 10.04 17.79 -13.48
CA ASN A 31 10.08 18.83 -12.45
C ASN A 31 8.67 19.24 -11.95
N ASP A 32 7.77 18.26 -11.87
CA ASP A 32 6.38 18.44 -11.43
C ASP A 32 6.30 18.22 -9.92
N TRP A 33 6.35 19.33 -9.18
CA TRP A 33 6.28 19.33 -7.72
C TRP A 33 4.98 18.77 -7.17
N PHE A 34 3.87 18.88 -7.90
CA PHE A 34 2.59 18.30 -7.47
C PHE A 34 2.65 16.77 -7.50
N ILE A 35 3.16 16.19 -8.58
CA ILE A 35 3.31 14.72 -8.71
C ILE A 35 4.30 14.19 -7.66
N ILE A 36 5.41 14.91 -7.44
CA ILE A 36 6.40 14.52 -6.41
C ILE A 36 5.75 14.48 -5.03
N PHE A 37 5.03 15.54 -4.65
CA PHE A 37 4.39 15.62 -3.34
C PHE A 37 3.29 14.56 -3.18
N PHE A 38 2.50 14.34 -4.23
CA PHE A 38 1.47 13.32 -4.26
C PHE A 38 2.06 11.91 -4.10
N ALA A 39 3.16 11.60 -4.80
CA ALA A 39 3.85 10.32 -4.69
C ALA A 39 4.39 10.05 -3.29
N ILE A 40 4.91 11.09 -2.61
CA ILE A 40 5.40 10.99 -1.22
C ILE A 40 4.23 10.71 -0.26
N ILE A 41 3.11 11.43 -0.38
CA ILE A 41 1.92 11.20 0.45
C ILE A 41 1.39 9.78 0.24
N LEU A 42 1.27 9.35 -1.01
CA LEU A 42 0.78 8.02 -1.36
C LEU A 42 1.68 6.92 -0.76
N PHE A 43 3.00 7.07 -0.88
CA PHE A 43 3.97 6.17 -0.26
C PHE A 43 3.81 6.09 1.26
N ILE A 44 3.77 7.23 1.96
CA ILE A 44 3.68 7.27 3.42
C ILE A 44 2.36 6.68 3.91
N TRP A 45 1.25 7.02 3.26
CA TRP A 45 -0.08 6.53 3.61
C TRP A 45 -0.18 5.02 3.46
N ASP A 46 0.20 4.49 2.30
CA ASP A 46 0.12 3.04 2.07
C ASP A 46 1.15 2.27 2.89
N LEU A 47 2.35 2.81 3.11
CA LEU A 47 3.34 2.21 3.99
C LEU A 47 2.85 2.17 5.45
N TYR A 48 2.21 3.24 5.94
CA TYR A 48 1.57 3.27 7.25
C TYR A 48 0.53 2.16 7.36
N HIS A 49 -0.35 2.02 6.36
CA HIS A 49 -1.33 0.93 6.36
C HIS A 49 -0.69 -0.45 6.31
N ILE A 50 0.39 -0.68 5.56
CA ILE A 50 1.08 -1.98 5.53
C ILE A 50 1.68 -2.32 6.90
N ILE A 51 2.28 -1.35 7.58
CA ILE A 51 2.94 -1.56 8.88
C ILE A 51 1.93 -1.74 10.02
N TYR A 52 0.85 -0.94 10.02
CA TYR A 52 -0.06 -0.86 11.17
C TYR A 52 -1.36 -1.65 11.01
N THR A 53 -1.73 -2.07 9.79
CA THR A 53 -2.88 -2.96 9.59
C THR A 53 -2.41 -4.39 9.89
N LYS A 54 -2.73 -4.89 11.09
CA LYS A 54 -2.44 -6.29 11.45
C LYS A 54 -3.06 -7.23 10.40
N PRO A 55 -2.35 -8.30 9.99
CA PRO A 55 -3.00 -9.38 9.26
C PRO A 55 -4.16 -9.89 10.12
N ASN A 56 -5.33 -10.10 9.51
CA ASN A 56 -6.45 -10.70 10.21
C ASN A 56 -5.98 -12.10 10.63
N HIS A 57 -5.71 -12.31 11.93
CA HIS A 57 -5.48 -13.63 12.48
C HIS A 57 -6.82 -14.38 12.39
N TYR A 58 -7.09 -15.00 11.23
CA TYR A 58 -8.06 -16.07 11.16
C TYR A 58 -7.42 -17.26 11.89
N LEU A 59 -7.69 -17.32 13.18
CA LEU A 59 -7.75 -18.52 14.02
C LEU A 59 -6.57 -19.50 13.87
N ASP A 60 -5.64 -19.41 14.84
CA ASP A 60 -4.93 -20.57 15.41
C ASP A 60 -5.92 -21.55 16.09
N ASP A 61 -7.03 -21.93 15.43
CA ASP A 61 -8.10 -22.72 16.05
C ASP A 61 -8.71 -23.77 15.10
N GLU A 62 -7.86 -24.48 14.35
CA GLU A 62 -8.18 -25.83 13.83
C GLU A 62 -7.10 -26.85 14.23
N ASN A 63 -6.73 -26.85 15.51
CA ASN A 63 -6.29 -28.08 16.18
C ASN A 63 -7.44 -28.60 17.06
N VAL A 64 -8.52 -29.10 16.45
CA VAL A 64 -9.45 -30.08 17.06
C VAL A 64 -9.92 -31.06 15.99
#